data_AF-A0A4P1QS61-F1
#
_entry.id   AF-A0A4P1QS61-F1
#
_cell.length_a   1.000
_cell.length_b   1.000
_cell.length_c   1.000
_cell.angle_alpha   90.00
_cell.angle_beta   90.00
_cell.angle_gamma   90.00
#
_symmetry.space_group_name_H-M   'P 1'
#
loop_
_entity.id
_entity.type
_entity.pdbx_description
1 polymer ?
#
loop_
_entity_poly.entity_id
_entity_poly.type
_entity_poly.pdbx_seq_one_letter_code
_entity_poly.pdbx_strand_id
1 'polypeptide(L)'
;MIGETLEFLSTGWKGHPEKFIFDRMVKYSSEIFKTSLLGEPIVVFCGASCNKFLFCNENKLVTSWWPDNVNKVFPTSLQTSSKEESKKMRKLLPQFLKPEALQRYVSVMDVIAHKHFGSFWENKTQVTVYPLAKR
;
A
#
# COMPACT_ATOMS: atom_id res chain seq x y z
N MET A 1 -1.86 18.86 -21.29
CA MET A 1 -1.32 19.38 -20.00
C MET A 1 -0.31 18.36 -19.49
N ILE A 2 0.92 18.77 -19.18
CA ILE A 2 1.88 17.89 -18.51
C ILE A 2 1.44 17.82 -17.04
N GLY A 3 0.93 16.66 -16.59
CA GLY A 3 0.46 16.47 -15.22
C GLY A 3 1.58 16.46 -14.18
N GLU A 4 1.23 16.27 -12.91
CA GLU A 4 2.17 16.29 -11.77
C GLU A 4 2.84 14.92 -11.52
N THR A 5 2.65 13.95 -12.43
CA THR A 5 3.13 12.56 -12.31
C THR A 5 4.63 12.46 -12.07
N LEU A 6 5.45 13.25 -12.78
CA LEU A 6 6.91 13.18 -12.62
C LEU A 6 7.35 13.66 -11.24
N GLU A 7 6.69 14.70 -10.71
CA GLU A 7 6.97 15.18 -9.36
C GLU A 7 6.52 14.15 -8.33
N PHE A 8 5.32 13.60 -8.49
CA PHE A 8 4.81 12.51 -7.65
C PHE A 8 5.80 11.33 -7.59
N LEU A 9 6.25 10.82 -8.74
CA LEU A 9 7.23 9.74 -8.81
C LEU A 9 8.59 10.14 -8.23
N SER A 10 9.05 11.37 -8.50
CA SER A 10 10.34 11.86 -8.00
C SER A 10 10.37 11.92 -6.48
N THR A 11 9.29 12.33 -5.81
CA THR A 11 9.23 12.34 -4.34
C THR A 11 9.34 10.93 -3.77
N GLY A 12 8.67 9.94 -4.38
CA GLY A 12 8.79 8.54 -4.01
C GLY A 12 10.21 7.99 -4.21
N TRP A 13 10.83 8.25 -5.36
CA TRP A 13 12.22 7.80 -5.62
C TRP A 13 13.26 8.43 -4.71
N LYS A 14 12.99 9.64 -4.18
CA LYS A 14 13.82 10.31 -3.18
C LYS A 14 13.57 9.82 -1.74
N GLY A 15 12.68 8.84 -1.55
CA GLY A 15 12.38 8.25 -0.24
C GLY A 15 11.34 9.01 0.58
N HIS A 16 10.61 9.96 -0.04
CA HIS A 16 9.57 10.76 0.62
C HIS A 16 8.25 10.72 -0.17
N PRO A 17 7.65 9.53 -0.41
CA PRO A 17 6.42 9.40 -1.21
C PRO A 17 5.25 10.23 -0.66
N GLU A 18 5.19 10.43 0.66
CA GLU A 18 4.17 11.21 1.36
C GLU A 18 4.31 12.72 1.13
N LYS A 19 5.51 13.20 0.81
CA LYS A 19 5.80 14.64 0.66
C LYS A 19 4.92 15.30 -0.39
N PHE A 20 4.70 14.62 -1.53
CA PHE A 20 3.84 15.14 -2.58
C PHE A 20 2.43 15.44 -2.05
N ILE A 21 1.87 14.54 -1.24
CA ILE A 21 0.51 14.70 -0.70
C ILE A 21 0.50 15.84 0.33
N PHE A 22 1.45 15.86 1.26
CA PHE A 22 1.50 16.90 2.30
C PHE A 22 1.72 18.31 1.74
N ASP A 23 2.61 18.47 0.76
CA ASP A 23 2.85 19.77 0.13
C ASP A 23 1.56 20.32 -0.54
N ARG A 24 0.73 19.42 -1.11
CA ARG A 24 -0.55 19.77 -1.74
C ARG A 24 -1.63 20.05 -0.72
N MET A 25 -1.63 19.32 0.40
CA MET A 25 -2.52 19.60 1.52
C MET A 25 -2.29 21.01 2.08
N VAL A 26 -1.02 21.41 2.24
CA VAL A 26 -0.66 22.75 2.71
C VAL A 26 -1.00 23.82 1.65
N LYS A 27 -0.72 23.55 0.38
CA LYS A 27 -0.89 24.53 -0.70
C LYS A 27 -2.34 24.77 -1.10
N TYR A 28 -3.16 23.71 -1.12
CA TYR A 28 -4.51 23.76 -1.67
C TYR A 28 -5.59 23.57 -0.62
N SER A 29 -5.57 22.44 0.11
CA SER A 29 -6.56 22.12 1.13
C SER A 29 -6.16 20.86 1.91
N SER A 30 -6.29 20.92 3.22
CA SER A 30 -6.05 19.78 4.12
C SER A 30 -7.07 18.65 3.97
N GLU A 31 -8.24 18.91 3.37
CA GLU A 31 -9.31 17.93 3.25
C GLU A 31 -9.30 17.24 1.89
N ILE A 32 -9.19 17.99 0.79
CA ILE A 32 -9.34 17.49 -0.58
C ILE A 32 -8.70 18.42 -1.62
N PHE A 33 -8.01 17.86 -2.60
CA PHE A 33 -7.46 18.65 -3.72
C PHE A 33 -7.55 17.90 -5.06
N LYS A 34 -7.45 18.66 -6.15
CA LYS A 34 -7.44 18.13 -7.53
C LYS A 34 -6.02 18.18 -8.09
N THR A 35 -5.65 17.16 -8.86
CA THR A 35 -4.36 17.05 -9.55
C THR A 35 -4.54 16.23 -10.84
N SER A 36 -3.48 16.08 -11.62
CA SER A 36 -3.43 15.13 -12.73
C SER A 36 -2.24 14.21 -12.56
N LEU A 37 -2.50 12.91 -12.39
CA LEU A 37 -1.49 11.88 -12.21
C LEU A 37 -1.74 10.73 -13.18
N LEU A 38 -0.67 10.15 -13.70
CA LEU A 38 -0.69 9.02 -14.65
C LEU A 38 -1.54 9.29 -15.90
N GLY A 39 -1.67 10.56 -16.30
CA GLY A 39 -2.47 10.98 -17.46
C GLY A 39 -3.96 11.19 -17.15
N GLU A 40 -4.39 10.92 -15.93
CA GLU A 40 -5.79 11.03 -15.52
C GLU A 40 -6.03 12.24 -14.60
N PRO A 41 -7.20 12.88 -14.65
CA PRO A 41 -7.62 13.86 -13.65
C PRO A 41 -7.99 13.12 -12.34
N ILE A 42 -7.30 13.46 -11.24
CA ILE A 42 -7.46 12.81 -9.95
C ILE A 42 -7.92 13.81 -8.88
N VAL A 43 -8.81 13.36 -8.01
CA VAL A 43 -9.16 14.05 -6.76
C VAL A 43 -8.61 13.24 -5.59
N VAL A 44 -7.77 13.87 -4.77
CA VAL A 44 -7.13 13.24 -3.62
C VAL A 44 -7.87 13.66 -2.35
N PHE A 45 -8.35 12.67 -1.61
CA PHE A 45 -9.06 12.82 -0.34
C PHE A 45 -8.05 12.60 0.80
N CYS A 46 -7.90 13.59 1.69
CA CYS A 46 -6.90 13.57 2.75
C CYS A 46 -7.52 13.67 4.15
N GLY A 47 -8.59 14.46 4.29
CA GLY A 47 -9.22 14.74 5.57
C GLY A 47 -10.04 13.57 6.13
N ALA A 48 -10.24 13.54 7.44
CA ALA A 48 -11.00 12.47 8.10
C ALA A 48 -12.47 12.40 7.60
N SER A 49 -13.07 13.56 7.34
CA SER A 49 -14.44 13.67 6.80
C SER A 49 -14.54 13.08 5.39
N CYS A 50 -13.59 13.44 4.53
CA CYS A 50 -13.40 12.95 3.18
C CYS A 50 -13.14 11.44 3.14
N ASN A 51 -12.28 10.93 4.01
CA ASN A 51 -11.99 9.49 4.12
C ASN A 51 -13.25 8.72 4.53
N LYS A 52 -14.00 9.21 5.52
CA LYS A 52 -15.28 8.59 5.91
C LYS A 52 -16.27 8.57 4.74
N PHE A 53 -16.38 9.66 3.97
CA PHE A 53 -17.23 9.69 2.79
C PHE A 53 -16.81 8.62 1.77
N LEU A 54 -15.51 8.49 1.46
CA LEU A 54 -15.01 7.53 0.49
C LEU A 54 -15.28 6.08 0.94
N PHE A 55 -14.96 5.74 2.18
CA PHE A 55 -15.09 4.37 2.71
C PHE A 55 -16.54 3.97 3.01
N CYS A 56 -17.42 4.89 3.41
CA CYS A 56 -18.84 4.57 3.65
C CYS A 56 -19.66 4.41 2.35
N ASN A 57 -19.16 4.91 1.23
CA ASN A 57 -19.83 4.88 -0.07
C ASN A 57 -19.20 3.90 -1.07
N GLU A 58 -18.32 3.01 -0.61
CA GLU A 58 -17.73 1.98 -1.45
C GLU A 58 -18.81 1.07 -2.07
N ASN A 59 -18.73 0.87 -3.38
CA ASN A 59 -19.72 0.17 -4.22
C ASN A 59 -21.13 0.80 -4.25
N LYS A 60 -21.29 2.02 -3.72
CA LYS A 60 -22.54 2.80 -3.82
C LYS A 60 -22.38 4.02 -4.72
N LEU A 61 -21.42 4.90 -4.38
CA LEU A 61 -21.09 6.11 -5.15
C LEU A 61 -19.71 6.03 -5.79
N VAL A 62 -18.83 5.21 -5.23
CA VAL A 62 -17.45 5.03 -5.72
C VAL A 62 -17.13 3.55 -5.88
N THR A 63 -16.27 3.23 -6.83
CA THR A 63 -15.79 1.86 -7.05
C THR A 63 -14.27 1.84 -7.18
N SER A 64 -13.63 0.73 -6.79
CA SER A 64 -12.20 0.57 -6.98
C SER A 64 -11.87 0.64 -8.47
N TRP A 65 -10.88 1.46 -8.79
CA TRP A 65 -10.30 1.62 -10.12
C TRP A 65 -8.78 1.48 -10.02
N TRP A 66 -8.17 0.83 -11.00
CA TRP A 66 -6.73 0.66 -11.11
C TRP A 66 -6.32 1.02 -12.54
N PRO A 67 -5.24 1.79 -12.75
CA PRO A 67 -4.70 2.03 -14.08
C PRO A 67 -4.29 0.71 -14.75
N ASP A 68 -4.45 0.60 -16.07
CA ASP A 68 -4.11 -0.63 -16.81
C ASP A 68 -2.65 -1.07 -16.63
N ASN A 69 -1.74 -0.12 -16.43
CA ASN A 69 -0.34 -0.39 -16.16
C ASN A 69 -0.09 -1.19 -14.87
N VAL A 70 -1.01 -1.14 -13.90
CA VAL A 70 -0.92 -1.90 -12.65
C VAL A 70 -1.06 -3.41 -12.91
N ASN A 71 -1.82 -3.82 -13.93
CA ASN A 71 -1.96 -5.22 -14.31
C ASN A 71 -0.65 -5.85 -14.83
N LYS A 72 0.36 -5.04 -15.19
CA LYS A 72 1.70 -5.54 -15.57
C LYS A 72 2.57 -5.88 -14.36
N VAL A 73 2.29 -5.27 -13.20
CA VAL A 73 3.10 -5.40 -11.98
C VAL A 73 2.50 -6.45 -11.04
N PHE A 74 1.18 -6.53 -10.96
CA PHE A 74 0.48 -7.52 -10.17
C PHE A 74 0.03 -8.67 -11.08
N PRO A 75 0.58 -9.89 -10.93
CA PRO A 75 0.14 -11.02 -11.73
C PRO A 75 -1.30 -11.37 -11.34
N THR A 76 -2.27 -10.85 -12.09
CA THR A 76 -3.61 -11.43 -12.12
C THR A 76 -3.49 -12.83 -12.71
N SER A 77 -4.06 -13.82 -12.02
CA SER A 77 -4.27 -15.12 -12.63
C SER A 77 -5.06 -14.92 -13.94
N LEU A 78 -4.80 -15.73 -14.97
CA LEU A 78 -5.49 -15.65 -16.28
C LEU A 78 -7.02 -15.75 -16.22
N GLN A 79 -7.61 -15.93 -15.04
CA GLN A 79 -9.03 -16.22 -14.82
C GLN A 79 -9.81 -15.11 -14.11
N THR A 80 -9.16 -14.09 -13.53
CA THR A 80 -9.86 -13.03 -12.77
C THR A 80 -9.18 -11.68 -12.85
N SER A 81 -9.97 -10.60 -12.89
CA SER A 81 -9.43 -9.24 -12.87
C SER A 81 -8.89 -8.89 -11.48
N SER A 82 -7.98 -7.90 -11.42
CA SER A 82 -7.41 -7.36 -10.18
C SER A 82 -8.50 -6.91 -9.19
N LYS A 83 -9.67 -6.51 -9.71
CA LYS A 83 -10.83 -6.12 -8.93
C LYS A 83 -11.49 -7.30 -8.22
N GLU A 84 -11.69 -8.43 -8.89
CA GLU A 84 -12.29 -9.63 -8.29
C GLU A 84 -11.36 -10.25 -7.24
N GLU A 85 -10.05 -10.30 -7.51
CA GLU A 85 -9.08 -10.81 -6.55
C GLU A 85 -9.00 -9.93 -5.29
N SER A 86 -9.03 -8.61 -5.44
CA SER A 86 -9.07 -7.70 -4.28
C SER A 86 -10.31 -7.94 -3.39
N LYS A 87 -11.48 -8.21 -4.00
CA LYS A 87 -12.72 -8.52 -3.26
C LYS A 87 -12.63 -9.85 -2.53
N LYS A 88 -12.09 -10.89 -3.18
CA LYS A 88 -11.88 -12.20 -2.55
C LYS A 88 -10.91 -12.08 -1.37
N MET A 89 -9.77 -11.45 -1.59
CA MET A 89 -8.77 -11.21 -0.55
C MET A 89 -9.37 -10.48 0.65
N ARG A 90 -10.15 -9.41 0.42
CA ARG A 90 -10.81 -8.66 1.50
C ARG A 90 -11.77 -9.51 2.32
N LYS A 91 -12.47 -10.49 1.71
CA LYS A 91 -13.33 -11.42 2.45
C LYS A 91 -12.54 -12.42 3.30
N LEU A 92 -11.34 -12.79 2.84
CA LEU A 92 -10.48 -13.77 3.51
C LEU A 92 -9.60 -13.13 4.60
N LEU A 93 -9.20 -11.86 4.50
CA LEU A 93 -8.31 -11.25 5.49
C LEU A 93 -8.84 -11.32 6.95
N PRO A 94 -10.11 -11.04 7.25
CA PRO A 94 -10.60 -11.04 8.62
C PRO A 94 -10.46 -12.38 9.35
N GLN A 95 -10.52 -13.52 8.65
CA GLN A 95 -10.33 -14.84 9.28
C GLN A 95 -8.86 -15.10 9.62
N PHE A 96 -7.92 -14.60 8.82
CA PHE A 96 -6.48 -14.74 9.08
C PHE A 96 -5.98 -13.73 10.13
N LEU A 97 -6.62 -12.57 10.22
CA LEU A 97 -6.23 -11.48 11.12
C LEU A 97 -7.02 -11.47 12.43
N LYS A 98 -7.70 -12.58 12.79
CA LYS A 98 -8.38 -12.69 14.08
C LYS A 98 -7.37 -12.66 15.24
N PRO A 99 -7.70 -12.07 16.40
CA PRO A 99 -6.80 -12.02 17.54
C PRO A 99 -6.21 -13.38 17.91
N GLU A 100 -7.00 -14.44 17.88
CA GLU A 100 -6.57 -15.80 18.22
C GLU A 100 -5.58 -16.37 17.19
N ALA A 101 -5.75 -16.04 15.91
CA ALA A 101 -4.83 -16.43 14.85
C ALA A 101 -3.50 -15.66 14.98
N LEU A 102 -3.58 -14.34 15.21
CA LEU A 102 -2.40 -13.50 15.39
C LEU A 102 -1.57 -13.94 16.60
N GLN A 103 -2.19 -14.26 17.73
CA GLN A 103 -1.48 -14.77 18.92
C GLN A 103 -0.65 -16.03 18.59
N ARG A 104 -1.21 -16.96 17.81
CA ARG A 104 -0.47 -18.16 17.37
C ARG A 104 0.67 -17.81 16.42
N TYR A 105 0.44 -16.87 15.50
CA TYR A 105 1.45 -16.46 14.54
C TYR A 105 2.64 -15.79 15.21
N VAL A 106 2.43 -14.93 16.21
CA VAL A 106 3.51 -14.24 16.93
C VAL A 106 4.48 -15.25 17.55
N SER A 107 3.98 -16.29 18.23
CA SER A 107 4.86 -17.30 18.83
C SER A 107 5.71 -18.05 17.80
N VAL A 108 5.12 -18.37 16.64
CA VAL A 108 5.86 -19.05 15.55
C VAL A 108 6.88 -18.10 14.91
N MET A 109 6.48 -16.86 14.65
CA MET A 109 7.35 -15.82 14.09
C MET A 109 8.54 -15.54 15.01
N ASP A 110 8.34 -15.52 16.33
CA ASP A 110 9.39 -15.32 17.32
C ASP A 110 10.45 -16.43 17.26
N VAL A 111 10.03 -17.69 17.20
CA VAL A 111 10.94 -18.84 17.04
C VAL A 111 11.73 -18.75 15.73
N ILE A 112 11.06 -18.39 14.63
CA ILE A 112 11.71 -18.23 13.33
C ILE A 112 12.73 -17.09 13.37
N ALA A 113 12.38 -15.95 13.99
CA ALA A 113 13.26 -14.80 14.11
C ALA A 113 14.53 -15.14 14.91
N HIS A 114 14.40 -15.78 16.07
CA HIS A 114 15.55 -16.21 16.88
C HIS A 114 16.48 -17.14 16.09
N LYS A 115 15.92 -18.14 15.41
CA LYS A 115 16.72 -19.04 14.56
C LYS A 115 17.41 -18.30 13.42
N HIS A 116 16.72 -17.35 12.80
CA HIS A 116 17.25 -16.54 11.72
C HIS A 116 18.42 -15.66 12.20
N PHE A 117 18.31 -15.04 13.37
CA PHE A 117 19.38 -14.26 13.97
C PHE A 117 20.60 -15.12 14.30
N GLY A 118 20.41 -16.25 14.98
CA GLY A 118 21.52 -17.17 15.29
C GLY A 118 22.22 -17.71 14.04
N SER A 119 21.47 -17.97 12.97
CA SER A 119 22.04 -18.57 11.74
C SER A 119 22.71 -17.56 10.83
N PHE A 120 22.19 -16.33 10.75
CA PHE A 120 22.59 -15.39 9.69
C PHE A 120 23.13 -14.05 10.21
N TRP A 121 22.94 -13.71 11.48
CA TRP A 121 23.28 -12.39 12.03
C TRP A 121 24.34 -12.45 13.12
N GLU A 122 24.31 -13.45 13.99
CA GLU A 122 25.30 -13.60 15.05
C GLU A 122 26.73 -13.66 14.52
N ASN A 123 27.65 -13.10 15.31
CA ASN A 123 29.09 -13.02 15.02
C ASN A 123 29.47 -12.25 13.75
N LYS A 124 28.53 -11.47 13.18
CA LYS A 124 28.81 -10.53 12.07
C LYS A 124 28.85 -9.11 12.60
N THR A 125 29.88 -8.37 12.22
CA THR A 125 30.03 -6.93 12.53
C THR A 125 29.08 -6.06 11.70
N GLN A 126 28.64 -6.55 10.54
CA GLN A 126 27.69 -5.88 9.66
C GLN A 126 26.83 -6.92 8.92
N VAL A 127 25.54 -6.61 8.75
CA VAL A 127 24.60 -7.43 7.98
C VAL A 127 23.76 -6.57 7.05
N THR A 128 23.52 -7.08 5.84
CA THR A 128 22.57 -6.47 4.90
C THR A 128 21.19 -7.10 5.12
N VAL A 129 20.30 -6.38 5.79
CA VAL A 129 19.01 -6.94 6.29
C VAL A 129 18.04 -7.29 5.17
N TYR A 130 17.86 -6.43 4.16
CA TYR A 130 16.85 -6.62 3.11
C TYR A 130 16.88 -7.99 2.39
N PRO A 131 18.04 -8.52 1.94
CA PRO A 131 18.09 -9.86 1.37
C PRO A 131 17.92 -10.98 2.40
N LEU A 132 18.30 -10.75 3.66
CA LEU A 132 18.17 -11.75 4.73
C LEU A 132 16.74 -11.87 5.20
N ALA A 133 16.01 -10.78 5.37
CA ALA A 133 14.60 -10.79 5.81
C ALA A 133 13.65 -11.55 4.87
N LYS A 134 14.09 -11.86 3.65
CA LYS A 134 13.35 -12.66 2.65
C LYS A 134 13.68 -14.16 2.68
N ARG A 135 14.68 -14.57 3.46
CA ARG A 135 15.13 -15.96 3.61
C ARG A 135 14.55 -16.58 4.87
#